data_AF-A0A924CIR8-F1
#
_entry.id   AF-A0A924CIR8-F1
#
_cell.length_a   1.000
_cell.length_b   1.000
_cell.length_c   1.000
_cell.angle_alpha   90.00
_cell.angle_beta   90.00
_cell.angle_gamma   90.00
#
_symmetry.space_group_name_H-M   'P 1'
#
loop_
_entity.id
_entity.type
_entity.pdbx_description
1 polymer ?
#
loop_
_entity_poly.entity_id
_entity_poly.type
_entity_poly.pdbx_seq_one_letter_code
_entity_poly.pdbx_strand_id
1 'polypeptide(L)' 'MALFMNQQNERTELQKRIAAELAEKSKKRALEGSSDRPDGITDSAYLEKTKTTTSLAWVWIVLIVAAVGIGIWLVVASS' A
#
# COMPACT_ATOMS: atom_id res chain seq x y z
N MET A 1 12.41 -18.80 36.45
CA MET A 1 12.81 -19.07 35.04
C MET A 1 13.59 -20.39 34.85
N ALA A 2 13.48 -21.39 35.74
CA ALA A 2 14.28 -22.63 35.66
C ALA A 2 13.48 -23.90 35.33
N LEU A 3 12.14 -23.87 35.32
CA LEU A 3 11.30 -25.05 35.06
C LEU A 3 10.87 -25.21 33.60
N PHE A 4 11.17 -24.22 32.74
CA PHE A 4 10.84 -24.26 31.31
C PHE A 4 11.96 -24.84 30.43
N MET A 5 13.12 -25.15 31.01
CA MET A 5 14.28 -25.68 30.27
C MET A 5 14.25 -27.22 30.13
N ASN A 6 13.67 -27.94 31.09
CA ASN A 6 13.64 -29.41 31.07
C ASN A 6 12.54 -30.02 30.18
N GLN A 7 11.47 -29.29 29.86
CA GLN A 7 10.41 -29.80 28.97
C GLN A 7 10.79 -29.74 27.48
N GLN A 8 11.88 -29.06 27.10
CA GLN A 8 12.32 -29.00 25.70
C GLN A 8 12.94 -30.31 25.20
N ASN A 9 13.39 -31.21 26.09
CA ASN A 9 14.02 -32.48 25.71
C ASN A 9 13.03 -33.60 25.35
N GLU A 10 11.73 -33.42 25.62
CA GLU A 10 10.70 -34.39 25.26
C GLU A 10 9.68 -33.78 24.29
N ARG A 11 10.16 -33.20 23.18
CA ARG A 11 9.25 -32.84 22.09
C ARG A 11 8.53 -34.10 21.63
N THR A 12 7.25 -34.19 21.95
CA THR A 12 6.40 -35.30 21.54
C THR A 12 6.40 -35.41 20.02
N GLU A 13 6.26 -36.61 19.46
CA GLU A 13 6.26 -36.82 18.01
C GLU A 13 5.22 -35.95 17.29
N LEU A 14 4.10 -35.64 17.95
CA LEU A 14 3.09 -34.72 17.46
C LEU A 14 3.59 -33.28 17.33
N GLN A 15 4.35 -32.77 18.31
CA GLN A 15 4.92 -31.43 18.23
C GLN A 15 5.97 -31.32 17.14
N LYS A 16 6.76 -32.38 16.91
CA LYS A 16 7.71 -32.42 15.79
C LYS A 16 6.99 -32.38 14.44
N ARG A 17 5.90 -33.13 14.29
CA ARG A 17 5.06 -33.09 13.07
C ARG A 17 4.42 -31.73 12.85
N ILE A 18 3.83 -31.13 13.89
CA ILE A 18 3.23 -29.79 13.81
C ILE A 18 4.29 -28.75 13.43
N ALA A 19 5.49 -28.83 14.02
CA ALA A 19 6.58 -27.92 13.67
C ALA A 19 7.06 -28.11 12.22
N ALA A 20 7.13 -29.35 11.74
CA ALA A 20 7.46 -29.66 10.36
C ALA A 20 6.39 -29.16 9.38
N GLU A 21 5.11 -29.42 9.67
CA GLU A 21 3.98 -28.93 8.88
C GLU A 21 3.91 -27.40 8.88
N LEU A 22 4.17 -26.75 10.02
CA LEU A 22 4.21 -25.29 10.13
C LEU A 22 5.37 -24.71 9.31
N ALA A 23 6.54 -25.35 9.34
CA ALA A 23 7.70 -24.95 8.55
C ALA A 23 7.48 -25.17 7.04
N GLU A 24 6.79 -26.23 6.65
CA GLU A 24 6.44 -26.48 5.25
C GLU A 24 5.38 -25.49 4.77
N LYS A 25 4.34 -25.24 5.58
CA LYS A 25 3.28 -24.26 5.29
C LYS A 25 3.81 -22.84 5.23
N SER A 26 4.77 -22.47 6.08
CA SER A 26 5.41 -21.15 6.03
C SER A 26 6.29 -20.99 4.79
N LYS A 27 7.03 -22.03 4.39
CA LYS A 27 7.77 -22.03 3.12
C LYS A 27 6.84 -21.92 1.91
N LYS A 28 5.74 -22.66 1.88
CA LYS A 28 4.72 -22.55 0.81
C LYS A 28 4.09 -21.15 0.78
N ARG A 29 3.71 -20.60 1.93
CA ARG A 29 3.19 -19.22 2.04
C ARG A 29 4.22 -18.15 1.69
N ALA A 30 5.51 -18.38 1.94
CA ALA A 30 6.57 -17.46 1.55
C ALA A 30 6.82 -17.50 0.03
N LEU A 31 6.67 -18.67 -0.60
CA LEU A 31 6.72 -18.82 -2.06
C LEU A 31 5.47 -18.24 -2.75
N GLU A 32 4.30 -18.36 -2.13
CA GLU A 32 3.03 -17.76 -2.58
C GLU A 32 2.91 -16.26 -2.21
N GLY A 33 3.79 -15.76 -1.34
CA GLY A 33 3.62 -14.49 -0.61
C GLY A 33 4.03 -13.21 -1.34
N SER A 34 4.18 -13.24 -2.67
CA SER A 34 4.49 -12.03 -3.46
C SER A 34 3.37 -11.59 -4.41
N SER A 35 2.35 -12.41 -4.65
CA SER A 35 1.28 -12.09 -5.60
C SER A 35 -0.03 -11.65 -4.97
N ASP A 36 -0.26 -11.93 -3.68
CA ASP A 36 -1.58 -11.78 -3.06
C ASP A 36 -1.51 -11.20 -1.65
N ARG A 37 -0.55 -10.28 -1.43
CA ARG A 37 -0.55 -9.44 -0.23
C ARG A 37 -1.48 -8.26 -0.51
N PRO A 38 -2.63 -8.16 0.18
CA PRO A 38 -3.58 -7.08 -0.03
C PRO A 38 -2.85 -5.75 0.14
N ASP A 39 -2.75 -4.97 -0.94
CA ASP A 39 -1.99 -3.71 -0.99
C ASP A 39 -2.64 -2.64 -0.09
N GLY A 40 -3.84 -2.90 0.45
CA GLY A 40 -4.58 -2.03 1.36
C GLY A 40 -5.11 -0.75 0.71
N ILE A 41 -4.46 -0.29 -0.36
CA ILE A 41 -4.83 0.84 -1.20
C ILE A 41 -5.88 0.39 -2.22
N THR A 42 -5.69 -0.77 -2.85
CA THR A 42 -6.61 -1.30 -3.88
C THR A 42 -7.88 -1.93 -3.29
N ASP A 43 -7.83 -2.40 -2.04
CA ASP A 43 -8.91 -3.17 -1.42
C ASP A 43 -9.80 -2.33 -0.49
N SER A 44 -9.62 -1.01 -0.53
CA SER A 44 -10.43 -0.07 0.23
C SER A 44 -11.82 0.10 -0.41
N ALA A 45 -12.79 -0.73 -0.03
CA ALA A 45 -14.21 -0.54 -0.37
C ALA A 45 -14.76 0.85 0.04
N TYR A 46 -14.07 1.54 0.94
CA TYR A 46 -14.36 2.93 1.33
C TYR A 46 -14.06 3.97 0.23
N LEU A 47 -13.14 3.68 -0.70
CA LEU A 47 -12.78 4.59 -1.79
C LEU A 47 -13.66 4.42 -3.03
N GLU A 48 -14.47 3.37 -3.09
CA GLU A 48 -15.30 2.98 -4.25
C GLU A 48 -16.32 4.07 -4.67
N LYS A 49 -16.74 4.91 -3.73
CA LYS A 49 -17.64 6.06 -3.99
C LYS A 49 -16.94 7.41 -4.02
N THR A 50 -15.63 7.46 -3.79
CA THR A 50 -14.86 8.70 -3.85
C THR A 50 -14.48 8.96 -5.30
N LYS A 51 -15.21 9.88 -5.96
CA LYS A 51 -14.85 10.29 -7.31
C LYS A 51 -13.60 11.15 -7.27
N THR A 52 -12.61 10.79 -8.08
CA THR A 52 -11.38 11.55 -8.28
C THR A 52 -11.75 12.99 -8.68
N THR A 53 -11.36 13.98 -7.89
CA THR A 53 -11.70 15.41 -8.10
C THR A 53 -10.92 16.07 -9.24
N THR A 54 -10.35 15.27 -10.16
CA THR A 54 -9.55 15.72 -11.31
C THR A 54 -10.31 16.60 -12.29
N SER A 55 -11.65 16.53 -12.34
CA SER A 55 -12.46 17.30 -13.29
C SER A 55 -12.26 18.82 -13.20
N LEU A 56 -11.89 19.36 -12.03
CA LEU A 56 -11.69 20.80 -11.85
C LEU A 56 -10.21 21.23 -11.91
N ALA A 57 -9.27 20.28 -11.93
CA ALA A 57 -7.84 20.59 -11.90
C ALA A 57 -7.36 21.34 -13.15
N TRP A 58 -7.94 21.04 -14.32
CA TRP A 58 -7.56 21.69 -15.58
C TRP A 58 -7.98 23.18 -15.64
N VAL A 59 -9.02 23.57 -14.91
CA VAL A 59 -9.50 24.96 -14.87
C VAL A 59 -8.42 25.89 -14.31
N TRP A 60 -7.67 25.43 -13.31
CA TRP A 60 -6.56 26.19 -12.74
C TRP A 60 -5.42 26.41 -13.73
N ILE A 61 -5.16 25.44 -14.61
CA ILE A 61 -4.15 25.59 -15.67
C ILE A 61 -4.58 26.69 -16.64
N VAL A 62 -5.85 26.71 -17.05
CA VAL A 62 -6.39 27.76 -17.92
C VAL A 62 -6.30 29.13 -17.26
N LEU A 63 -6.65 29.24 -15.98
CA LEU A 63 -6.57 30.49 -15.24
C LEU A 63 -5.14 31.03 -15.17
N ILE A 64 -4.15 30.16 -14.94
CA ILE A 64 -2.73 30.55 -14.92
C ILE A 64 -2.29 31.06 -16.28
N VAL A 65 -2.63 30.34 -17.36
CA VAL A 65 -2.29 30.76 -18.73
C VAL A 65 -2.94 32.09 -19.07
N ALA A 66 -4.21 32.28 -18.72
CA ALA A 66 -4.93 33.53 -18.94
C ALA A 66 -4.30 34.68 -18.14
N ALA A 67 -3.95 34.46 -16.87
CA ALA A 67 -3.31 35.48 -16.03
C ALA A 67 -1.96 35.91 -16.59
N VAL A 68 -1.14 34.97 -17.06
CA VAL A 68 0.16 35.27 -17.70
C VAL A 68 -0.05 36.04 -19.01
N GLY A 69 -0.98 35.60 -19.86
CA GLY A 69 -1.28 36.26 -21.13
C GLY A 69 -1.76 37.70 -20.94
N ILE A 70 -2.68 37.92 -19.99
CA ILE A 70 -3.16 39.26 -19.63
C ILE A 70 -2.01 40.10 -19.04
N GLY A 71 -1.17 39.51 -18.18
CA GLY A 71 -0.01 40.20 -17.62
C GLY A 71 0.95 40.70 -18.70
N ILE A 72 1.32 39.84 -19.66
CA ILE A 72 2.16 40.22 -20.80
C ILE A 72 1.48 41.30 -21.64
N TRP A 73 0.20 41.13 -21.95
CA TRP A 73 -0.56 42.10 -22.73
C TRP A 73 -0.61 43.47 -22.06
N LEU A 74 -0.84 43.53 -20.75
CA LEU A 74 -0.85 44.78 -19.98
C LEU A 74 0.52 45.47 -20.00
N VAL A 75 1.61 44.70 -19.86
CA VAL A 75 2.97 45.26 -19.94
C VAL A 75 3.22 45.86 -21.33
N VAL A 76 2.88 45.15 -22.41
CA VAL A 76 3.05 45.65 -23.79
C VAL A 76 2.14 46.84 -24.10
N ALA A 77 0.92 46.85 -23.56
CA ALA A 77 -0.04 47.93 -23.79
C ALA A 77 0.25 49.18 -22.95
N SER A 78 1.01 49.06 -21.86
CA SER A 78 1.37 50.17 -20.97
C SER A 78 2.76 50.76 -21.22
N SER A 79 3.61 50.06 -21.98
CA SER A 79 4.87 50.56 -22.53
C SER A 79 4.68 51.36 -23.81
#